data_AF-A0A2E0S5L8-F1
#
_entry.id   AF-A0A2E0S5L8-F1
#
_cell.length_a   1.000
_cell.length_b   1.000
_cell.length_c   1.000
_cell.angle_alpha   90.00
_cell.angle_beta   90.00
_cell.angle_gamma   90.00
#
_symmetry.space_group_name_H-M   'P 1'
#
loop_
_entity.id
_entity.type
_entity.pdbx_description
1 polymer ?
#
loop_
_entity_poly.entity_id
_entity_poly.type
_entity_poly.pdbx_seq_one_letter_code
_entity_poly.pdbx_strand_id
1 'polypeptide(L)'
;MSDGRVITDYRPKSTVNFELVEEVGKKNLPKSSYETRMYLQSNASTIMENETKKSFENLMPYKKCKGSGESNTELPQKYIVSCDAVSCTKKLFDQNGLGNGYTTDTSVSSSPLLQ
;
A
#
# COMPACT_ATOMS: atom_id res chain seq x y z
N MET A 1 -11.90 -14.62 9.85
CA MET A 1 -10.49 -14.60 9.40
C MET A 1 -9.62 -15.29 10.43
N SER A 2 -9.52 -16.62 10.35
CA SER A 2 -8.88 -17.46 11.39
C SER A 2 -7.74 -18.31 10.85
N ASP A 3 -7.33 -18.11 9.59
CA ASP A 3 -6.33 -18.95 8.92
C ASP A 3 -4.91 -18.37 8.93
N GLY A 4 -4.67 -17.30 9.70
CA GLY A 4 -3.35 -16.71 9.88
C GLY A 4 -2.84 -15.87 8.71
N ARG A 5 -3.61 -15.71 7.62
CA ARG A 5 -3.23 -14.85 6.49
C ARG A 5 -3.44 -13.37 6.77
N VAL A 6 -2.53 -12.55 6.26
CA VAL A 6 -2.69 -11.09 6.25
C VAL A 6 -3.79 -10.73 5.25
N ILE A 7 -4.66 -9.77 5.62
CA ILE A 7 -5.81 -9.33 4.82
C ILE A 7 -5.45 -8.85 3.40
N THR A 8 -4.18 -8.51 3.18
CA THR A 8 -3.64 -8.00 1.91
C THR A 8 -2.91 -9.06 1.08
N ASP A 9 -2.81 -10.32 1.54
CA ASP A 9 -2.21 -11.40 0.77
C ASP A 9 -3.22 -12.02 -0.21
N TYR A 10 -3.10 -11.66 -1.49
CA TYR A 10 -3.97 -12.14 -2.57
C TYR A 10 -3.49 -13.44 -3.22
N ARG A 11 -2.42 -14.08 -2.72
CA ARG A 11 -1.92 -15.34 -3.29
C ARG A 11 -3.00 -16.45 -3.20
N PRO A 12 -3.13 -17.30 -4.24
CA PRO A 12 -4.14 -18.34 -4.25
C PRO A 12 -3.87 -19.40 -3.19
N LYS A 13 -4.94 -20.03 -2.69
CA LYS A 13 -4.86 -21.04 -1.62
C LYS A 13 -3.97 -22.23 -1.98
N SER A 14 -3.92 -22.62 -3.24
CA SER A 14 -3.08 -23.73 -3.72
C SER A 14 -1.59 -23.46 -3.52
N THR A 15 -1.13 -22.24 -3.80
CA THR A 15 0.27 -21.84 -3.63
C THR A 15 0.65 -21.84 -2.15
N VAL A 16 -0.17 -21.21 -1.30
CA VAL A 16 0.07 -21.17 0.15
C VAL A 16 0.07 -22.58 0.76
N ASN A 17 -0.86 -23.44 0.33
CA ASN A 17 -0.91 -24.81 0.81
C ASN A 17 0.31 -25.63 0.35
N PHE A 18 0.81 -25.41 -0.87
CA PHE A 18 2.00 -26.07 -1.36
C PHE A 18 3.24 -25.68 -0.55
N GLU A 19 3.43 -24.38 -0.28
CA GLU A 19 4.50 -23.86 0.60
C GLU A 19 4.45 -24.54 1.98
N LEU A 20 3.27 -24.61 2.59
CA LEU A 20 3.09 -25.25 3.90
C LEU A 20 3.43 -26.75 3.89
N VAL A 21 2.98 -27.49 2.88
CA VAL A 21 3.25 -28.93 2.76
C VAL A 21 4.74 -29.19 2.55
N GLU A 22 5.43 -28.30 1.82
CA GLU A 22 6.87 -28.37 1.65
C GLU A 22 7.62 -28.14 2.97
N GLU A 23 7.21 -27.13 3.75
CA GLU A 23 7.79 -26.85 5.07
C GLU A 23 7.57 -27.99 6.07
N VAL A 24 6.37 -28.55 6.12
CA VAL A 24 6.05 -29.72 6.95
C VAL A 24 6.87 -30.94 6.49
N GLY A 25 7.04 -31.09 5.17
CA GLY A 25 7.90 -32.12 4.57
C GLY A 25 9.38 -31.98 4.96
N LYS A 26 9.92 -30.75 5.03
CA LYS A 26 11.29 -30.47 5.49
C LYS A 26 11.53 -30.90 6.94
N LYS A 27 10.48 -30.93 7.76
CA LYS A 27 10.54 -31.38 9.16
C LYS A 27 10.33 -32.89 9.35
N ASN A 28 10.29 -33.67 8.26
CA ASN A 28 10.00 -35.11 8.26
C ASN A 28 8.67 -35.48 8.94
N LEU A 29 7.70 -34.55 9.00
CA LEU A 29 6.37 -34.88 9.50
C LEU A 29 5.58 -35.65 8.44
N PRO A 30 4.80 -36.68 8.84
CA PRO A 30 3.93 -37.37 7.92
C PRO A 30 2.90 -36.40 7.34
N LYS A 31 2.70 -36.44 6.01
CA LYS A 31 1.81 -35.53 5.23
C LYS A 31 0.30 -35.78 5.47
N SER A 32 -0.07 -36.22 6.66
CA SER A 32 -1.46 -36.39 7.06
C SER A 32 -2.10 -35.04 7.39
N SER A 33 -3.39 -34.89 7.07
CA SER A 33 -4.16 -33.69 7.39
C SER A 33 -4.23 -33.42 8.90
N TYR A 34 -4.26 -34.48 9.71
CA TYR A 34 -4.29 -34.38 11.17
C TYR A 34 -2.98 -33.80 11.72
N GLU A 35 -1.84 -34.33 11.27
CA GLU A 35 -0.51 -33.90 11.70
C GLU A 35 -0.22 -32.46 11.26
N THR A 36 -0.64 -32.12 10.05
CA THR A 36 -0.57 -30.74 9.54
C THR A 36 -1.39 -29.80 10.43
N ARG A 37 -2.58 -30.21 10.86
CA ARG A 37 -3.41 -29.43 11.79
C ARG A 37 -2.75 -29.28 13.16
N MET A 38 -2.19 -30.33 13.74
CA MET A 38 -1.49 -30.27 15.03
C MET A 38 -0.25 -29.38 14.97
N TYR A 39 0.50 -29.45 13.87
CA TYR A 39 1.64 -28.58 13.63
C TYR A 39 1.22 -27.11 13.55
N LEU A 40 0.18 -26.78 12.78
CA LEU A 40 -0.34 -25.42 12.68
C LEU A 40 -0.85 -24.88 14.02
N GLN A 41 -1.50 -25.72 14.82
CA GLN A 41 -2.03 -25.31 16.12
C GLN A 41 -0.93 -25.08 17.16
N SER A 42 0.09 -25.95 17.20
CA SER A 42 1.21 -25.81 18.14
C SER A 42 2.18 -24.68 17.77
N ASN A 43 2.26 -24.31 16.49
CA ASN A 43 3.16 -23.26 15.97
C ASN A 43 2.39 -22.02 15.51
N ALA A 44 1.14 -21.84 15.94
CA ALA A 44 0.29 -20.76 15.42
C ALA A 44 0.92 -19.37 15.61
N SER A 45 1.49 -19.10 16.78
CA SER A 45 2.12 -17.81 17.08
C SER A 45 3.32 -17.50 16.20
N THR A 46 4.21 -18.47 16.00
CA THR A 46 5.42 -18.31 15.20
C THR A 46 5.10 -18.17 13.71
N ILE A 47 4.11 -18.90 13.21
CA ILE A 47 3.65 -18.79 11.82
C ILE A 47 3.04 -17.41 11.57
N MET A 48 2.19 -16.92 12.47
CA MET A 48 1.62 -15.57 12.34
C MET A 48 2.70 -14.48 12.37
N GLU A 49 3.70 -14.60 13.23
CA GLU A 49 4.81 -13.64 13.27
C GLU A 49 5.66 -13.68 11.98
N ASN A 50 5.90 -14.86 11.42
CA ASN A 50 6.64 -14.99 10.15
C ASN A 50 5.83 -14.44 8.96
N GLU A 51 4.54 -14.71 8.90
CA GLU A 51 3.67 -14.18 7.84
C GLU A 51 3.54 -12.65 7.90
N THR A 52 3.48 -12.07 9.12
CA THR A 52 3.51 -10.60 9.26
C THR A 52 4.84 -10.02 8.79
N LYS A 53 5.99 -10.60 9.15
CA LYS A 53 7.31 -10.17 8.66
C LYS A 53 7.41 -10.26 7.13
N LYS A 54 7.02 -11.40 6.56
CA LYS A 54 7.00 -11.63 5.10
C LYS A 54 6.09 -10.64 4.39
N SER A 55 4.97 -10.26 5.01
CA SER A 55 4.06 -9.25 4.48
C SER A 55 4.68 -7.87 4.50
N PHE A 56 5.37 -7.47 5.58
CA PHE A 56 6.12 -6.22 5.60
C PHE A 56 7.19 -6.21 4.51
N GLU A 57 8.01 -7.25 4.37
CA GLU A 57 9.09 -7.30 3.38
C GLU A 57 8.59 -7.25 1.93
N ASN A 58 7.50 -7.96 1.60
CA ASN A 58 7.01 -8.07 0.23
C ASN A 58 6.04 -6.95 -0.18
N LEU A 59 5.18 -6.48 0.72
CA LEU A 59 4.13 -5.51 0.40
C LEU A 59 4.53 -4.08 0.79
N MET A 60 5.41 -3.92 1.78
CA MET A 60 5.95 -2.63 2.19
C MET A 60 7.47 -2.64 2.04
N PRO A 61 8.03 -2.30 0.85
CA PRO A 61 9.33 -1.69 0.88
C PRO A 61 9.21 -0.53 1.87
N TYR A 62 9.84 -0.64 3.03
CA TYR A 62 9.80 0.33 4.10
C TYR A 62 10.50 1.61 3.62
N LYS A 63 9.88 2.32 2.67
CA LYS A 63 9.99 3.76 2.64
C LYS A 63 9.18 4.18 3.85
N LYS A 64 9.86 4.66 4.89
CA LYS A 64 9.24 5.55 5.88
C LYS A 64 8.31 6.45 5.07
N CYS A 65 7.00 6.37 5.31
CA CYS A 65 6.09 7.38 4.78
C CYS A 65 6.67 8.70 5.28
N LYS A 66 7.32 9.46 4.40
CA LYS A 66 7.94 10.72 4.79
C LYS A 66 6.77 11.55 5.30
N GLY A 67 6.83 11.92 6.58
CA GLY A 67 5.78 12.71 7.22
C GLY A 67 5.40 13.85 6.29
N SER A 68 4.09 14.06 6.15
CA SER A 68 3.36 15.05 5.34
C SER A 68 4.12 16.36 5.01
N GLY A 69 5.13 16.27 4.16
CA GLY A 69 6.05 17.37 3.87
C GLY A 69 6.83 17.19 2.56
N GLU A 70 6.87 15.98 1.99
CA GLU A 70 7.23 15.79 0.59
C GLU A 70 5.95 15.45 -0.19
N SER A 71 5.20 16.50 -0.55
CA SER A 71 4.00 16.46 -1.40
C SER A 71 4.31 16.10 -2.87
N ASN A 72 5.31 15.25 -3.11
CA ASN A 72 5.73 14.84 -4.47
C ASN A 72 5.03 13.54 -4.91
N THR A 73 4.06 13.04 -4.15
CA THR A 73 3.24 11.89 -4.57
C THR A 73 2.13 12.31 -5.54
N GLU A 74 1.85 13.61 -5.61
CA GLU A 74 0.92 14.19 -6.56
C GLU A 74 1.71 14.74 -7.74
N LEU A 75 1.31 14.35 -8.96
CA LEU A 75 1.82 14.98 -10.17
C LEU A 75 1.32 16.44 -10.22
N PRO A 76 2.12 17.38 -10.76
CA PRO A 76 1.71 18.78 -10.89
C PRO A 76 0.42 18.87 -11.70
N GLN A 77 -0.43 19.83 -11.36
CA GLN A 77 -1.73 20.01 -12.01
C GLN A 77 -1.55 20.70 -13.36
N LYS A 78 -2.25 20.23 -14.40
CA LYS A 78 -2.13 20.82 -15.75
C LYS A 78 -2.73 22.22 -15.82
N TYR A 79 -3.88 22.37 -15.19
CA TYR A 79 -4.63 23.62 -15.19
C TYR A 79 -5.07 23.98 -13.79
N ILE A 80 -5.15 25.28 -13.51
CA ILE A 80 -5.78 25.81 -12.32
C ILE A 80 -7.11 26.45 -12.73
N VAL A 81 -8.18 26.04 -12.07
CA VAL A 81 -9.51 26.60 -12.23
C VAL A 81 -9.78 27.52 -11.04
N SER A 82 -9.94 28.81 -11.32
CA SER A 82 -10.42 29.81 -10.34
C SER A 82 -11.84 30.19 -10.72
N CYS A 83 -12.75 30.13 -9.75
CA CYS A 83 -14.17 30.39 -9.93
C CYS A 83 -14.58 31.58 -9.07
N ASP A 84 -15.10 32.61 -9.74
CA ASP A 84 -15.85 33.69 -9.10
C ASP A 84 -17.32 33.28 -8.92
N ALA A 85 -18.11 34.13 -8.27
CA ALA A 85 -19.55 33.93 -8.07
C ALA A 85 -20.36 33.79 -9.39
N VAL A 86 -19.78 34.18 -10.53
CA VAL A 86 -20.47 34.24 -11.82
C VAL A 86 -19.81 33.37 -12.91
N SER A 87 -18.49 33.16 -12.86
CA SER A 87 -17.78 32.41 -13.90
C SER A 87 -16.50 31.75 -13.40
N CYS A 88 -16.14 30.62 -14.02
CA CYS A 88 -14.88 29.94 -13.79
C CYS A 88 -13.90 30.16 -14.95
N THR A 89 -12.65 30.52 -14.63
CA THR A 89 -11.57 30.64 -15.59
C THR A 89 -10.56 29.52 -15.39
N LYS A 90 -10.12 28.92 -16.51
CA LYS A 90 -9.15 27.83 -16.53
C LYS A 90 -7.84 28.32 -17.12
N LYS A 91 -6.79 28.39 -16.31
CA LYS A 91 -5.44 28.81 -16.73
C LYS A 91 -4.50 27.62 -16.78
N LEU A 92 -3.65 27.56 -17.80
CA LEU A 92 -2.60 26.55 -17.90
C LEU A 92 -1.53 26.87 -16.84
N PHE A 93 -1.20 25.89 -16.00
CA PHE A 93 -0.18 26.04 -14.96
C PHE A 93 1.10 25.29 -15.35
N ASP A 94 0.97 24.01 -15.71
CA ASP A 94 2.07 23.18 -16.20
C ASP A 94 1.60 22.39 -17.43
N GLN A 95 2.35 22.46 -18.53
CA GLN A 95 2.02 21.74 -19.76
C GLN A 95 2.16 20.21 -19.61
N ASN A 96 3.05 19.78 -18.71
CA ASN A 96 3.33 18.37 -18.41
C ASN A 96 2.52 17.85 -17.21
N GLY A 97 1.72 18.71 -16.59
CA GLY A 97 0.85 18.34 -15.47
C GLY A 97 -0.35 17.48 -15.90
N LEU A 98 -1.06 16.95 -14.90
CA LEU A 98 -2.26 16.13 -15.08
C LEU A 98 -3.44 16.71 -14.32
N GLY A 99 -4.63 16.67 -14.92
CA GLY A 99 -5.87 17.11 -14.28
C GLY A 99 -5.98 18.63 -14.07
N ASN A 100 -6.97 19.02 -13.25
CA ASN A 100 -7.22 20.41 -12.89
C ASN A 100 -7.16 20.54 -11.35
N GLY A 101 -6.45 21.56 -10.86
CA GLY A 101 -6.56 22.03 -9.48
C GLY A 101 -7.61 23.13 -9.34
N TYR A 102 -8.10 23.31 -8.12
CA TYR A 102 -9.04 24.38 -7.77
C TYR A 102 -8.40 25.28 -6.73
N THR A 103 -8.39 26.58 -6.98
CA THR A 103 -8.04 27.58 -5.97
C THR A 103 -9.31 28.23 -5.46
N THR A 104 -9.59 28.10 -4.17
CA THR A 104 -10.64 28.88 -3.50
C THR A 104 -10.06 30.25 -3.19
N ASP A 105 -10.56 31.30 -3.83
CA ASP A 105 -10.12 32.68 -3.61
C ASP A 105 -10.52 33.17 -2.21
N THR A 106 -9.70 32.82 -1.23
CA THR A 106 -9.57 33.56 0.03
C THR A 106 -8.09 33.67 0.37
N SER A 107 -7.59 34.89 0.21
CA SER A 107 -6.25 35.40 0.56
C SER A 107 -5.08 34.99 -0.35
N VAL A 108 -4.64 36.00 -1.11
CA VAL A 108 -3.29 36.22 -1.62
C VAL A 108 -2.24 35.70 -0.64
N SER A 109 -1.51 34.67 -1.04
CA SER A 109 -0.14 34.42 -0.58
C SER A 109 0.74 34.29 -1.82
N SER A 110 1.13 35.44 -2.33
CA SER A 110 2.26 35.57 -3.24
C SER A 110 3.53 35.11 -2.52
N SER A 111 4.03 33.93 -2.85
CA SER A 111 5.42 33.55 -2.60
C SER A 111 6.12 33.40 -3.95
N PRO A 112 7.01 34.33 -4.34
CA PRO A 112 7.86 34.15 -5.51
C PRO A 112 9.09 33.32 -5.12
N LEU A 113 9.34 32.23 -5.83
CA LEU A 113 10.56 31.42 -5.78
C LEU A 113 10.68 30.79 -7.17
N LEU A 114 11.71 30.98 -7.99
CA LEU A 114 12.93 31.76 -7.93
C LEU A 114 13.38 31.98 -9.39
N GLN A 115 14.18 33.02 -9.65
CA GLN A 115 14.97 33.19 -10.87
C GLN A 115 15.96 32.04 -11.08
#